data_AF-A0A1G8AGI8-F1
#
_entry.id   AF-A0A1G8AGI8-F1
#
_cell.length_a   1.000
_cell.length_b   1.000
_cell.length_c   1.000
_cell.angle_alpha   90.00
_cell.angle_beta   90.00
_cell.angle_gamma   90.00
#
_symmetry.space_group_name_H-M   'P 1'
#
loop_
_entity.id
_entity.type
_entity.pdbx_description
1 polymer ?
#
loop_
_entity_poly.entity_id
_entity_poly.type
_entity_poly.pdbx_seq_one_letter_code
_entity_poly.pdbx_strand_id
1 'polypeptide(L)'
;MAFQQAQSLYKKNMKQAEAYKNKTTLSKDQAYSPSTAAAARTAQAQTPPAASAAPASSHAYQQNAIQTASRGDLTLLLYNGCLKFIDKADKAMGEQDMEKKNQFIVRAQDIIRELMVTLKTDTELGKNIYQLYDFIHRRLIDANISNDNEALHEARRFVQEFRDTWKETIKLDRQARFKEGDQA
;
A
#
# COMPACT_ATOMS: atom_id res chain seq x y z
N MET A 1 22.42 -11.41 11.07
CA MET A 1 21.64 -12.53 11.66
C MET A 1 20.11 -12.29 11.63
N ALA A 2 19.61 -11.07 11.91
CA ALA A 2 18.17 -10.76 11.87
C ALA A 2 17.49 -11.01 10.49
N PHE A 3 18.19 -10.76 9.38
CA PHE A 3 17.65 -10.96 8.03
C PHE A 3 17.38 -12.43 7.69
N GLN A 4 18.27 -13.35 8.10
CA GLN A 4 18.07 -14.79 7.90
C GLN A 4 16.95 -15.35 8.78
N GLN A 5 16.77 -14.81 9.99
CA GLN A 5 15.63 -15.14 10.86
C GLN A 5 14.31 -14.64 10.26
N ALA A 6 14.27 -13.43 9.71
CA ALA A 6 13.09 -12.89 9.02
C ALA A 6 12.70 -13.74 7.80
N GLN A 7 13.68 -14.17 6.99
CA GLN A 7 13.44 -15.07 5.85
C GLN A 7 12.95 -16.46 6.29
N SER A 8 13.50 -17.00 7.38
CA SER A 8 13.08 -18.29 7.93
C SER A 8 11.63 -18.25 8.45
N LEU A 9 11.28 -17.18 9.18
CA LEU A 9 9.93 -16.98 9.71
C LEU A 9 8.91 -16.77 8.58
N TYR A 10 9.26 -16.02 7.54
CA TYR A 10 8.40 -15.86 6.36
C TYR A 10 8.09 -17.19 5.67
N LYS A 11 9.11 -18.01 5.41
CA LYS A 11 8.95 -19.35 4.81
C LYS A 11 8.10 -20.28 5.68
N LYS A 12 8.28 -20.21 7.00
CA LYS A 12 7.50 -21.01 7.96
C LYS A 12 6.03 -20.60 7.99
N ASN A 13 5.75 -19.30 7.99
CA ASN A 13 4.39 -18.76 8.04
C ASN A 13 3.62 -19.01 6.72
N MET A 14 4.30 -18.97 5.58
CA MET A 14 3.70 -19.30 4.27
C MET A 14 3.23 -20.77 4.18
N LYS A 15 4.06 -21.72 4.62
CA LYS A 15 3.65 -23.15 4.67
C LYS A 15 2.43 -23.38 5.56
N GLN A 16 2.31 -22.60 6.63
CA GLN A 16 1.17 -22.68 7.54
C GLN A 16 -0.10 -22.11 6.89
N ALA A 17 0.00 -21.00 6.15
CA ALA A 17 -1.10 -20.40 5.40
C ALA A 17 -1.64 -21.33 4.28
N GLU A 18 -0.75 -22.07 3.61
CA GLU A 18 -1.13 -23.09 2.63
C GLU A 18 -1.89 -24.27 3.27
N ALA A 19 -1.48 -24.70 4.47
CA ALA A 19 -2.20 -25.72 5.23
C ALA A 19 -3.62 -25.27 5.66
N TYR A 20 -3.86 -23.98 5.86
CA TYR A 20 -5.20 -23.43 6.15
C TYR A 20 -6.10 -23.36 4.91
N LYS A 21 -5.53 -23.13 3.72
CA LYS A 21 -6.27 -23.13 2.44
C LYS A 21 -6.83 -24.52 2.11
N ASN A 22 -6.09 -25.58 2.44
CA ASN A 22 -6.49 -26.96 2.18
C ASN A 22 -7.53 -27.49 3.18
N LYS A 23 -7.73 -26.84 4.34
CA LYS A 23 -8.77 -27.19 5.32
C LYS A 23 -10.12 -26.51 5.10
N THR A 24 -10.23 -25.52 4.20
CA THR A 24 -11.44 -24.70 4.02
C THR A 24 -12.13 -24.98 2.68
N THR A 25 -12.34 -26.25 2.35
CA THR A 25 -13.27 -26.67 1.29
C THR A 25 -14.51 -27.29 1.94
N LEU A 26 -15.45 -26.46 2.39
CA LEU A 26 -16.80 -26.91 2.72
C LEU A 26 -17.86 -25.91 2.23
N SER A 27 -18.85 -26.49 1.52
CA SER A 27 -20.15 -25.98 1.06
C SER A 27 -20.18 -24.78 0.12
N LYS A 28 -20.13 -25.09 -1.18
CA LYS A 28 -20.90 -24.36 -2.20
C LYS A 28 -22.36 -24.82 -2.08
N ASP A 29 -23.21 -24.01 -1.47
CA ASP A 29 -24.66 -23.99 -1.73
C ASP A 29 -25.27 -22.85 -0.91
N GLN A 30 -25.37 -21.66 -1.52
CA GLN A 30 -26.47 -20.75 -1.30
C GLN A 30 -26.48 -19.68 -2.39
N ALA A 31 -27.59 -19.68 -3.11
CA ALA A 31 -27.83 -18.99 -4.35
C ALA A 31 -28.03 -17.48 -4.18
N TYR A 32 -27.60 -16.72 -5.19
CA TYR A 32 -28.23 -15.46 -5.56
C TYR A 32 -28.42 -15.42 -7.08
N SER A 33 -29.63 -15.11 -7.51
CA SER A 33 -30.10 -15.03 -8.89
C SER A 33 -31.21 -13.96 -8.94
N PRO A 34 -31.50 -13.37 -10.11
CA PRO A 34 -31.34 -11.93 -10.34
C PRO A 34 -32.69 -11.19 -10.45
N SER A 35 -32.66 -9.85 -10.37
CA SER A 35 -33.80 -9.00 -10.77
C SER A 35 -33.46 -8.22 -12.04
N THR A 36 -34.23 -8.48 -13.09
CA THR A 36 -34.25 -7.79 -14.38
C THR A 36 -35.52 -6.95 -14.45
N ALA A 37 -35.42 -5.68 -14.86
CA ALA A 37 -36.41 -4.98 -15.70
C ALA A 37 -36.10 -3.47 -15.78
N ALA A 38 -36.00 -2.98 -17.03
CA ALA A 38 -36.26 -1.62 -17.56
C ALA A 38 -35.15 -1.26 -18.57
N ALA A 39 -35.29 -1.65 -19.85
CA ALA A 39 -35.97 -0.89 -20.92
C ALA A 39 -35.22 0.40 -21.29
N ALA A 40 -35.00 0.79 -22.55
CA ALA A 40 -35.12 0.22 -23.88
C ALA A 40 -34.59 1.31 -24.85
N ARG A 41 -34.34 0.92 -26.11
CA ARG A 41 -34.15 1.76 -27.33
C ARG A 41 -32.72 2.21 -27.63
N THR A 42 -32.19 2.25 -28.87
CA THR A 42 -32.47 1.65 -30.19
C THR A 42 -31.22 1.94 -31.04
N ALA A 43 -30.83 0.98 -31.87
CA ALA A 43 -29.87 0.96 -32.99
C ALA A 43 -29.20 2.26 -33.50
N GLN A 44 -27.90 2.19 -33.83
CA GLN A 44 -27.39 2.18 -35.21
C GLN A 44 -25.86 1.94 -35.28
N ALA A 45 -25.43 1.19 -36.29
CA ALA A 45 -24.05 0.83 -36.58
C ALA A 45 -23.31 1.91 -37.39
N GLN A 46 -22.01 2.12 -37.13
CA GLN A 46 -21.01 2.62 -38.09
C GLN A 46 -19.56 2.49 -37.55
N THR A 47 -18.66 2.14 -38.46
CA THR A 47 -17.20 1.89 -38.35
C THR A 47 -16.36 3.16 -38.12
N PRO A 48 -15.10 3.04 -37.63
CA PRO A 48 -14.27 4.17 -37.20
C PRO A 48 -13.49 4.82 -38.37
N PRO A 49 -13.06 6.09 -38.21
CA PRO A 49 -11.66 6.39 -38.49
C PRO A 49 -10.98 7.25 -37.42
N ALA A 50 -9.65 7.17 -37.43
CA ALA A 50 -8.68 7.65 -36.45
C ALA A 50 -8.80 9.13 -36.03
N ALA A 51 -8.57 9.40 -34.74
CA ALA A 51 -8.15 10.71 -34.23
C ALA A 51 -7.35 10.58 -32.91
N SER A 52 -6.12 11.11 -32.96
CA SER A 52 -5.16 11.47 -31.90
C SER A 52 -5.52 11.19 -30.43
N ALA A 53 -4.80 10.27 -29.80
CA ALA A 53 -4.76 10.11 -28.34
C ALA A 53 -4.00 11.28 -27.71
N ALA A 54 -4.73 12.21 -27.07
CA ALA A 54 -4.16 13.11 -26.09
C ALA A 54 -3.55 12.31 -24.92
N PRO A 55 -2.47 12.78 -24.27
CA PRO A 55 -1.91 12.09 -23.12
C PRO A 55 -2.98 12.04 -22.03
N ALA A 56 -3.35 10.82 -21.60
CA ALA A 56 -4.29 10.66 -20.52
C ALA A 56 -3.79 11.48 -19.31
N SER A 57 -4.65 12.34 -18.79
CA SER A 57 -4.32 13.18 -17.63
C SER A 57 -3.70 12.33 -16.51
N SER A 58 -2.67 12.85 -15.83
CA SER A 58 -1.94 12.16 -14.74
C SER A 58 -2.87 11.50 -13.70
N HIS A 59 -4.02 12.13 -13.44
CA HIS A 59 -5.08 11.60 -12.57
C HIS A 59 -5.67 10.27 -13.06
N ALA A 60 -5.93 10.11 -14.36
CA ALA A 60 -6.45 8.87 -14.91
C ALA A 60 -5.44 7.72 -14.75
N TYR A 61 -4.13 7.98 -14.90
CA TYR A 61 -3.10 6.96 -14.65
C TYR A 61 -3.01 6.56 -13.17
N GLN A 62 -3.06 7.52 -12.25
CA GLN A 62 -3.06 7.24 -10.81
C GLN A 62 -4.29 6.44 -10.38
N GLN A 63 -5.47 6.79 -10.91
CA GLN A 63 -6.72 6.10 -10.61
C GLN A 63 -6.70 4.65 -11.12
N ASN A 64 -6.26 4.43 -12.37
CA ASN A 64 -6.12 3.09 -12.93
C ASN A 64 -5.08 2.25 -12.17
N ALA A 65 -3.94 2.84 -11.79
CA ALA A 65 -2.92 2.17 -11.00
C ALA A 65 -3.44 1.70 -9.63
N ILE A 66 -4.32 2.48 -8.98
CA ILE A 66 -4.97 2.08 -7.72
C ILE A 66 -5.96 0.93 -7.96
N GLN A 67 -6.75 0.98 -9.04
CA GLN A 67 -7.80 -0.01 -9.33
C GLN A 67 -7.25 -1.39 -9.73
N THR A 68 -6.08 -1.46 -10.36
CA THR A 68 -5.47 -2.71 -10.82
C THR A 68 -4.30 -3.19 -9.95
N ALA A 69 -3.95 -2.44 -8.90
CA ALA A 69 -2.84 -2.79 -8.01
C ALA A 69 -3.15 -4.04 -7.20
N SER A 70 -2.15 -4.92 -7.04
CA SER A 70 -2.23 -5.98 -6.05
C SER A 70 -2.25 -5.37 -4.64
N ARG A 71 -2.73 -6.13 -3.65
CA ARG A 71 -2.76 -5.68 -2.24
C ARG A 71 -1.38 -5.22 -1.75
N GLY A 72 -0.29 -5.86 -2.21
CA GLY A 72 1.07 -5.44 -1.91
C GLY A 72 1.47 -4.12 -2.58
N ASP A 73 1.04 -3.90 -3.83
CA ASP A 73 1.31 -2.66 -4.57
C ASP A 73 0.55 -1.45 -3.97
N LEU A 74 -0.66 -1.66 -3.44
CA LEU A 74 -1.41 -0.64 -2.71
C LEU A 74 -0.65 -0.16 -1.46
N THR A 75 -0.10 -1.08 -0.67
CA THR A 75 0.77 -0.74 0.47
C THR A 75 2.02 0.03 0.02
N LEU A 76 2.61 -0.35 -1.12
CA LEU A 76 3.75 0.39 -1.68
C LEU A 76 3.39 1.82 -2.09
N LEU A 77 2.19 2.03 -2.66
CA LEU A 77 1.66 3.35 -2.97
C LEU A 77 1.45 4.20 -1.71
N LEU A 78 0.97 3.61 -0.61
CA LEU A 78 0.84 4.29 0.68
C LEU A 78 2.19 4.80 1.19
N TYR A 79 3.24 3.96 1.21
CA TYR A 79 4.58 4.43 1.61
C TYR A 79 5.11 5.55 0.72
N ASN A 80 4.95 5.43 -0.60
CA ASN A 80 5.38 6.49 -1.53
C ASN A 80 4.60 7.80 -1.28
N GLY A 81 3.29 7.71 -1.00
CA GLY A 81 2.46 8.84 -0.62
C GLY A 81 2.91 9.49 0.69
N CYS A 82 3.23 8.68 1.70
CA CYS A 82 3.76 9.15 2.99
C CYS A 82 5.07 9.91 2.80
N LEU A 83 6.04 9.35 2.07
CA LEU A 83 7.32 10.01 1.76
C LEU A 83 7.11 11.34 1.04
N LYS A 84 6.22 11.36 0.04
CA LYS A 84 5.88 12.59 -0.69
C LYS A 84 5.31 13.68 0.22
N PHE A 85 4.49 13.33 1.22
CA PHE A 85 3.98 14.30 2.17
C PHE A 85 5.05 14.76 3.16
N ILE A 86 5.93 13.86 3.61
CA ILE A 86 7.08 14.21 4.45
C ILE A 86 8.01 15.18 3.71
N ASP A 87 8.35 14.93 2.45
CA ASP A 87 9.19 15.82 1.63
C ASP A 87 8.55 17.21 1.45
N LYS A 88 7.23 17.26 1.30
CA LYS A 88 6.50 18.54 1.20
C LYS A 88 6.45 19.28 2.53
N ALA A 89 6.33 18.57 3.64
CA ALA A 89 6.39 19.14 4.97
C ALA A 89 7.77 19.75 5.23
N ASP A 90 8.84 19.04 4.90
CA ASP A 90 10.23 19.49 5.05
C ASP A 90 10.48 20.79 4.27
N LYS A 91 10.02 20.84 3.01
CA LYS A 91 10.06 22.08 2.22
C LYS A 91 9.27 23.23 2.87
N ALA A 92 8.06 22.96 3.36
CA ALA A 92 7.24 23.97 4.03
C ALA A 92 7.88 24.48 5.33
N MET A 93 8.59 23.62 6.08
CA MET A 93 9.37 24.03 7.25
C MET A 93 10.50 24.98 6.88
N GLY A 94 11.22 24.70 5.79
CA GLY A 94 12.26 25.58 5.25
C GLY A 94 11.72 26.94 4.75
N GLU A 95 10.49 26.96 4.22
CA GLU A 95 9.77 28.18 3.81
C GLU A 95 9.07 28.89 4.98
N GLN A 96 9.14 28.36 6.20
CA GLN A 96 8.42 28.82 7.39
C GLN A 96 6.89 28.87 7.24
N ASP A 97 6.33 28.10 6.30
CA ASP A 97 4.90 27.94 6.08
C ASP A 97 4.33 26.88 7.04
N MET A 98 4.02 27.32 8.27
CA MET A 98 3.59 26.44 9.35
C MET A 98 2.23 25.78 9.08
N GLU A 99 1.36 26.43 8.31
CA GLU A 99 0.06 25.90 7.94
C GLU A 99 0.24 24.73 6.97
N LYS A 100 0.99 24.91 5.88
CA LYS A 100 1.26 23.83 4.92
C LYS A 100 2.05 22.70 5.55
N LYS A 101 3.04 23.01 6.39
CA LYS A 101 3.75 22.00 7.19
C LYS A 101 2.75 21.11 7.92
N ASN A 102 1.89 21.71 8.75
CA ASN A 102 0.90 20.95 9.52
C ASN A 102 0.00 20.11 8.62
N GLN A 103 -0.52 20.68 7.53
CA GLN A 103 -1.38 19.95 6.59
C GLN A 103 -0.67 18.73 5.98
N PHE A 104 0.59 18.85 5.60
CA PHE A 104 1.35 17.74 5.03
C PHE A 104 1.74 16.69 6.08
N ILE A 105 2.14 17.10 7.28
CA ILE A 105 2.47 16.16 8.35
C ILE A 105 1.24 15.36 8.78
N VAL A 106 0.08 16.00 8.95
CA VAL A 106 -1.17 15.29 9.30
C VAL A 106 -1.51 14.23 8.25
N ARG A 107 -1.38 14.56 6.95
CA ARG A 107 -1.59 13.55 5.88
C ARG A 107 -0.61 12.39 5.94
N ALA A 108 0.64 12.62 6.33
CA ALA A 108 1.59 11.54 6.55
C ALA A 108 1.19 10.68 7.76
N GLN A 109 0.75 11.31 8.87
CA GLN A 109 0.26 10.62 10.06
C GLN A 109 -0.97 9.75 9.75
N ASP A 110 -1.91 10.24 8.96
CA ASP A 110 -3.11 9.50 8.54
C ASP A 110 -2.75 8.21 7.79
N ILE A 111 -1.76 8.28 6.88
CA ILE A 111 -1.26 7.09 6.16
C ILE A 111 -0.63 6.08 7.12
N ILE A 112 0.22 6.53 8.04
CA ILE A 112 0.85 5.64 9.02
C ILE A 112 -0.22 4.99 9.92
N ARG A 113 -1.24 5.74 10.34
CA ARG A 113 -2.35 5.21 11.14
C ARG A 113 -3.14 4.16 10.37
N GLU A 114 -3.42 4.39 9.10
CA GLU A 114 -4.09 3.39 8.26
C GLU A 114 -3.26 2.10 8.14
N LEU A 115 -1.94 2.23 7.97
CA LEU A 115 -1.02 1.09 7.99
C LEU A 115 -1.02 0.35 9.33
N MET A 116 -1.18 1.06 10.45
CA MET A 116 -1.29 0.44 11.78
C MET A 116 -2.61 -0.33 11.95
N VAL A 117 -3.74 0.26 11.54
CA VAL A 117 -5.07 -0.33 11.69
C VAL A 117 -5.25 -1.57 10.81
N THR A 118 -4.65 -1.56 9.62
CA THR A 118 -4.77 -2.68 8.65
C THR A 118 -3.75 -3.80 8.88
N LEU A 119 -2.77 -3.60 9.76
CA LEU A 119 -1.73 -4.57 10.06
C LEU A 119 -2.25 -5.71 10.95
N LYS A 120 -1.94 -6.96 10.56
CA LYS A 120 -2.16 -8.11 11.43
C LYS A 120 -1.04 -8.23 12.45
N THR A 121 -1.38 -8.21 13.74
CA THR A 121 -0.45 -8.26 14.88
C THR A 121 -0.46 -9.61 15.62
N ASP A 122 -1.01 -10.64 14.99
CA ASP A 122 -1.08 -12.02 15.48
C ASP A 122 0.29 -12.72 15.56
N THR A 123 1.29 -12.17 14.88
CA THR A 123 2.67 -12.67 14.85
C THR A 123 3.64 -11.68 15.50
N GLU A 124 4.77 -12.18 16.00
CA GLU A 124 5.87 -11.34 16.51
C GLU A 124 6.38 -10.33 15.47
N LEU A 125 6.42 -10.74 14.19
CA LEU A 125 6.75 -9.82 13.10
C LEU A 125 5.72 -8.68 13.01
N GLY A 126 4.43 -9.00 13.04
CA GLY A 126 3.36 -8.00 13.03
C GLY A 126 3.45 -7.03 14.20
N LYS A 127 3.76 -7.51 15.42
CA LYS A 127 3.97 -6.66 16.59
C LYS A 127 5.18 -5.72 16.43
N ASN A 128 6.29 -6.22 15.91
CA ASN A 128 7.48 -5.42 15.67
C ASN A 128 7.24 -4.33 14.61
N ILE A 129 6.48 -4.65 13.56
CA ILE A 129 6.07 -3.67 12.54
C ILE A 129 5.17 -2.59 13.17
N TYR A 130 4.22 -3.00 14.02
CA TYR A 130 3.34 -2.06 14.71
C TYR A 130 4.13 -1.07 15.58
N GLN A 131 5.10 -1.57 16.37
CA GLN A 131 5.96 -0.72 17.21
C GLN A 131 6.76 0.29 16.37
N LEU A 132 7.24 -0.11 15.20
CA LEU A 132 7.92 0.79 14.29
C LEU A 132 6.98 1.87 13.74
N TYR A 133 5.76 1.51 13.33
CA TYR A 133 4.77 2.49 12.88
C TYR A 133 4.37 3.46 13.98
N ASP A 134 4.19 2.97 15.21
CA ASP A 134 3.94 3.82 16.37
C ASP A 134 5.10 4.83 16.59
N PHE A 135 6.34 4.35 16.50
CA PHE A 135 7.51 5.23 16.57
C PHE A 135 7.51 6.30 15.47
N ILE A 136 7.30 5.91 14.20
CA ILE A 136 7.22 6.84 13.07
C ILE A 136 6.12 7.88 13.31
N HIS A 137 4.93 7.45 13.74
CA HIS A 137 3.80 8.32 14.01
C HIS A 137 4.12 9.34 15.11
N ARG A 138 4.79 8.91 16.19
CA ARG A 138 5.26 9.81 17.26
C ARG A 138 6.28 10.84 16.75
N ARG A 139 7.27 10.43 15.93
CA ARG A 139 8.23 11.38 15.35
C ARG A 139 7.57 12.40 14.42
N LEU A 140 6.55 12.00 13.67
CA LEU A 140 5.75 12.95 12.88
C LEU A 140 4.97 13.93 13.78
N ILE A 141 4.49 13.50 14.95
CA ILE A 141 3.85 14.41 15.92
C ILE A 141 4.87 15.39 16.49
N ASP A 142 6.03 14.91 16.94
CA ASP A 142 7.11 15.73 17.48
C ASP A 142 7.57 16.79 16.46
N ALA A 143 7.77 16.38 15.21
CA ALA A 143 8.11 17.29 14.10
C ALA A 143 7.06 18.40 13.93
N ASN A 144 5.77 18.06 14.06
CA ASN A 144 4.70 19.03 13.87
C ASN A 144 4.61 20.02 15.04
N ILE A 145 4.58 19.52 16.27
CA ILE A 145 4.36 20.33 17.48
C ILE A 145 5.58 21.20 17.79
N SER A 146 6.78 20.63 17.66
CA SER A 146 8.03 21.28 18.07
C SER A 146 8.78 21.93 16.90
N ASN A 147 8.28 21.83 15.67
CA ASN A 147 9.01 22.22 14.45
C ASN A 147 10.38 21.53 14.35
N ASP A 148 10.44 20.27 14.78
CA ASP A 148 11.67 19.48 14.81
C ASP A 148 11.94 18.84 13.44
N ASN A 149 12.88 19.42 12.68
CA ASN A 149 13.29 18.89 11.38
C ASN A 149 13.99 17.52 11.50
N GLU A 150 14.74 17.29 12.58
CA GLU A 150 15.45 16.02 12.79
C GLU A 150 14.44 14.89 13.01
N ALA A 151 13.37 15.15 13.77
CA ALA A 151 12.26 14.23 13.92
C ALA A 151 11.58 13.87 12.59
N LEU A 152 11.39 14.88 11.72
CA LEU A 152 10.80 14.66 10.40
C LEU A 152 11.71 13.80 9.52
N HIS A 153 13.01 14.09 9.51
CA HIS A 153 14.00 13.35 8.72
C HIS A 153 14.18 11.91 9.23
N GLU A 154 14.09 11.71 10.53
CA GLU A 154 14.09 10.39 11.14
C GLU A 154 12.86 9.56 10.73
N ALA A 155 11.65 10.14 10.83
CA ALA A 155 10.45 9.48 10.34
C ALA A 155 10.58 9.11 8.85
N ARG A 156 11.09 10.04 8.04
CA ARG A 156 11.34 9.84 6.60
C ARG A 156 12.23 8.63 6.34
N ARG A 157 13.36 8.54 7.05
CA ARG A 157 14.35 7.46 6.89
C ARG A 157 13.71 6.11 7.15
N PHE A 158 12.98 5.96 8.26
CA PHE A 158 12.31 4.70 8.58
C PHE A 158 11.24 4.32 7.56
N VAL A 159 10.43 5.27 7.10
CA VAL A 159 9.44 5.01 6.04
C VAL A 159 10.12 4.57 4.75
N GLN A 160 11.24 5.19 4.38
CA GLN A 160 11.99 4.86 3.16
C GLN A 160 12.60 3.45 3.23
N GLU A 161 13.24 3.09 4.34
CA GLU A 161 13.80 1.74 4.55
C GLU A 161 12.71 0.65 4.49
N PHE A 162 11.54 0.93 5.07
CA PHE A 162 10.41 0.00 5.03
C PHE A 162 9.81 -0.14 3.63
N ARG A 163 9.66 0.97 2.92
CA ARG A 163 9.23 0.98 1.52
C ARG A 163 10.13 0.09 0.67
N ASP A 164 11.44 0.23 0.81
CA ASP A 164 12.41 -0.51 0.02
C ASP A 164 12.39 -2.00 0.35
N THR A 165 12.31 -2.34 1.65
CA THR A 165 12.15 -3.72 2.13
C THR A 165 10.88 -4.36 1.59
N TRP A 166 9.77 -3.61 1.60
CA TRP A 166 8.48 -4.08 1.09
C TRP A 166 8.51 -4.30 -0.43
N LYS A 167 9.15 -3.39 -1.17
CA LYS A 167 9.35 -3.51 -2.61
C LYS A 167 10.10 -4.79 -2.97
N GLU A 168 11.16 -5.12 -2.24
CA GLU A 168 11.90 -6.37 -2.47
C GLU A 168 11.05 -7.59 -2.12
N THR A 169 10.24 -7.53 -1.05
CA THR A 169 9.33 -8.61 -0.66
C THR A 169 8.31 -8.92 -1.76
N ILE A 170 7.68 -7.89 -2.36
CA ILE A 170 6.75 -8.06 -3.48
C ILE A 170 7.45 -8.71 -4.68
N LYS A 171 8.68 -8.31 -4.98
CA LYS A 171 9.47 -8.88 -6.08
C LYS A 171 9.74 -10.37 -5.86
N LEU A 172 10.14 -10.75 -4.64
CA LEU A 172 10.38 -12.15 -4.28
C LEU A 172 9.09 -12.99 -4.32
N ASP A 173 7.96 -12.47 -3.84
CA ASP A 173 6.66 -13.14 -3.91
C ASP A 173 6.24 -13.40 -5.36
N ARG A 174 6.38 -12.40 -6.24
CA ARG A 174 6.13 -12.56 -7.67
C ARG A 174 7.01 -13.65 -8.29
N GLN A 175 8.31 -13.61 -8.01
CA GLN A 175 9.25 -14.62 -8.53
C GLN A 175 8.93 -16.04 -8.05
N ALA A 176 8.48 -16.21 -6.80
CA ALA A 176 8.08 -17.51 -6.27
C ALA A 176 6.87 -18.08 -7.04
N ARG A 177 5.83 -17.27 -7.26
CA ARG A 177 4.63 -17.68 -8.00
C ARG A 177 4.92 -18.07 -9.45
N PHE A 178 5.84 -17.37 -10.12
CA PHE A 178 6.23 -17.71 -11.49
C PHE A 178 6.96 -19.06 -11.56
N LYS A 179 7.76 -19.42 -10.55
CA LYS A 179 8.48 -20.70 -10.52
C LYS A 179 7.57 -21.90 -10.24
N GLU A 180 6.51 -21.72 -9.46
CA GLU A 180 5.52 -22.78 -9.18
C GLU A 180 4.63 -23.08 -10.38
N GLY A 181 4.34 -22.08 -11.22
CA GLY A 181 3.53 -22.25 -12.44
C GLY A 181 4.26 -22.97 -13.58
N ASP A 182 5.59 -23.06 -13.55
CA ASP A 182 6.42 -23.72 -14.57
C ASP A 182 6.73 -25.20 -14.19
N GLN A 183 6.31 -25.63 -13.00
CA GLN A 183 6.50 -26.99 -12.47
C GLN A 183 5.19 -27.80 -12.38
N ALA A 184 4.09 -27.28 -12.94
CA ALA A 184 2.77 -27.92 -13.01
C ALA A 184 2.40 -28.26 -14.45
#